data_AF-X6LIX4-F1
#
_entry.id   AF-X6LIX4-F1
#
_cell.length_a   1.000
_cell.length_b   1.000
_cell.length_c   1.000
_cell.angle_alpha   90.00
_cell.angle_beta   90.00
_cell.angle_gamma   90.00
#
_symmetry.space_group_name_H-M   'P 1'
#
loop_
_entity.id
_entity.type
_entity.pdbx_description
1 polymer ?
#
loop_
_entity_poly.entity_id
_entity_poly.type
_entity_poly.pdbx_seq_one_letter_code
_entity_poly.pdbx_strand_id
1 'polypeptide(L)'
;ILQYLLLQKWLKECSISLDNNYKWSAWKWFEVISCIFEECKSELPQSISTALGSDLSIIRKNSKLEYFFLIPCLNYLSLPTIKNFFSINFSQLFEDSNSEWKCDDIETKLISVIKTDLRIRELEQANAPIYCEMYVIDLLNGNKDTTLSQSILKFLFQQSKEVWNNICSMDNDNKCWEVMLTAFQKDFEQWNLYLAELENKGIFGDDSVRKSFLNQFMNNNEFIKLVMVSTKDFLAFIAFFQEQKIIWKEETELLATIENYSEKILYEKEAVFGLIDLLWNVNKFHCFKLELNDSFDSERRRNLIKELLGKGQTNLKNLEVWVQFFNYTIEKNKNEWGELLIDSLKEWWNEDNFGERPSGKWRHRKALWFLRPSRYNKIQETFRKAFKKQVESTSDSFLFDNECWDKDSRSELDECIGESLSGLPMLNWLLELLIQIPSKCDSNEVPSTEKKSNEVEQEEKTSPQGGEDENGTELLKEELEYCISYVEWKPLL
;
A
#
# COMPACT_ATOMS: atom_id res chain seq x y z
N ILE A 1 42.39 42.75 -1.05
CA ILE A 1 42.64 44.18 -0.73
C ILE A 1 41.34 44.98 -0.63
N LEU A 2 40.49 45.04 -1.66
CA LEU A 2 39.23 45.82 -1.59
C LEU A 2 38.22 45.28 -0.55
N GLN A 3 38.04 43.95 -0.48
CA GLN A 3 37.19 43.28 0.54
C GLN A 3 37.73 43.51 1.96
N TYR A 4 39.03 43.30 2.18
CA TYR A 4 39.71 43.64 3.43
C TYR A 4 39.56 45.11 3.84
N LEU A 5 39.67 46.07 2.89
CA LEU A 5 39.48 47.50 3.16
C LEU A 5 38.00 47.85 3.46
N LEU A 6 37.06 47.16 2.81
CA LEU A 6 35.64 47.26 3.11
C LEU A 6 35.31 46.66 4.48
N LEU A 7 35.91 45.53 4.85
CA LEU A 7 35.77 44.91 6.18
C LEU A 7 36.40 45.80 7.26
N GLN A 8 37.58 46.39 7.03
CA GLN A 8 38.21 47.35 7.94
C GLN A 8 37.37 48.62 8.10
N LYS A 9 36.85 49.17 7.00
CA LYS A 9 35.94 50.32 7.03
C LYS A 9 34.63 49.98 7.75
N TRP A 10 34.08 48.80 7.51
CA TRP A 10 32.87 48.30 8.13
C TRP A 10 33.06 48.00 9.62
N LEU A 11 34.16 47.35 10.03
CA LEU A 11 34.55 47.16 11.43
C LEU A 11 34.69 48.51 12.15
N LYS A 12 35.24 49.52 11.46
CA LYS A 12 35.40 50.88 11.98
C LYS A 12 34.06 51.62 12.10
N GLU A 13 33.15 51.42 11.16
CA GLU A 13 31.78 51.97 11.19
C GLU A 13 30.88 51.27 12.23
N CYS A 14 30.99 49.94 12.39
CA CYS A 14 30.28 49.17 13.40
C CYS A 14 30.80 49.42 14.82
N SER A 15 32.10 49.67 14.99
CA SER A 15 32.67 50.11 16.27
C SER A 15 32.11 51.48 16.71
N ILE A 16 31.63 52.30 15.76
CA ILE A 16 30.97 53.59 16.03
C ILE A 16 29.46 53.41 16.27
N SER A 17 28.83 52.37 15.71
CA SER A 17 27.38 52.12 15.87
C SER A 17 27.00 51.20 17.03
N LEU A 18 27.95 50.49 17.65
CA LEU A 18 27.71 49.59 18.79
C LEU A 18 27.28 50.32 20.07
N ASP A 19 27.32 51.66 20.07
CA ASP A 19 27.01 52.49 21.23
C ASP A 19 25.52 52.84 21.38
N ASN A 20 24.60 52.35 20.54
CA ASN A 20 23.16 52.65 20.68
C ASN A 20 22.22 51.58 20.08
N ASN A 21 21.49 50.84 20.94
CA ASN A 21 20.17 50.19 20.74
C ASN A 21 19.85 49.37 19.46
N TYR A 22 20.77 49.19 18.51
CA TYR A 22 20.52 48.50 17.25
C TYR A 22 20.85 47.01 17.37
N LYS A 23 19.83 46.16 17.27
CA LYS A 23 19.99 44.69 17.25
C LYS A 23 20.03 44.21 15.81
N TRP A 24 20.98 43.34 15.49
CA TRP A 24 21.03 42.71 14.17
C TRP A 24 20.14 41.47 14.11
N SER A 25 19.49 41.26 12.97
CA SER A 25 18.79 40.00 12.65
C SER A 25 19.77 38.82 12.62
N ALA A 26 19.29 37.58 12.81
CA ALA A 26 20.16 36.41 12.73
C ALA A 26 20.86 36.28 11.38
N TRP A 27 20.15 36.55 10.27
CA TRP A 27 20.74 36.55 8.94
C TRP A 27 21.90 37.56 8.82
N LYS A 28 21.73 38.75 9.41
CA LYS A 28 22.79 39.77 9.37
C LYS A 28 24.02 39.34 10.17
N TRP A 29 23.82 38.71 11.33
CA TRP A 29 24.91 38.11 12.09
C TRP A 29 25.62 37.01 11.29
N PHE A 30 24.87 36.14 10.62
CA PHE A 30 25.43 35.14 9.71
C PHE A 30 26.29 35.75 8.61
N GLU A 31 25.79 36.75 7.87
CA GLU A 31 26.55 37.41 6.79
C GLU A 31 27.90 37.93 7.28
N VAL A 32 27.89 38.58 8.44
CA VAL A 32 29.09 39.16 9.07
C VAL A 32 30.08 38.07 9.45
N ILE A 33 29.63 37.04 10.16
CA ILE A 33 30.50 35.93 10.59
C ILE A 33 31.04 35.19 9.38
N SER A 34 30.22 34.94 8.36
CA SER A 34 30.68 34.31 7.12
C SER A 34 31.76 35.14 6.43
N CYS A 35 31.64 36.47 6.40
CA CYS A 35 32.67 37.34 5.82
C CYS A 35 33.96 37.35 6.64
N ILE A 36 33.85 37.44 7.98
CA ILE A 36 35.01 37.41 8.88
C ILE A 36 35.72 36.07 8.79
N PHE A 37 34.97 34.97 8.74
CA PHE A 37 35.52 33.63 8.64
C PHE A 37 36.35 33.46 7.36
N GLU A 38 35.86 33.92 6.20
CA GLU A 38 36.60 33.82 4.93
C GLU A 38 37.90 34.63 4.92
N GLU A 39 37.94 35.77 5.62
CA GLU A 39 39.11 36.68 5.64
C GLU A 39 40.09 36.38 6.78
N CYS A 40 39.60 35.99 7.96
CA CYS A 40 40.37 35.88 9.20
C CYS A 40 40.51 34.44 9.71
N LYS A 41 39.81 33.47 9.10
CA LYS A 41 39.80 32.04 9.46
C LYS A 41 39.51 31.80 10.93
N SER A 42 40.52 31.69 11.79
CA SER A 42 40.39 31.33 13.21
C SER A 42 40.35 32.51 14.18
N GLU A 43 40.56 33.74 13.72
CA GLU A 43 40.60 34.93 14.59
C GLU A 43 39.32 35.75 14.52
N LEU A 44 38.38 35.52 15.45
CA LEU A 44 37.20 36.38 15.61
C LEU A 44 37.57 37.63 16.44
N PRO A 45 37.35 38.86 15.92
CA PRO A 45 37.62 40.07 16.69
C PRO A 45 36.81 40.14 17.99
N GLN A 46 37.48 40.49 19.10
CA GLN A 46 36.87 40.52 20.43
C GLN A 46 35.66 41.48 20.56
N SER A 47 35.63 42.55 19.75
CA SER A 47 34.49 43.46 19.69
C SER A 47 33.25 42.78 19.09
N ILE A 48 33.43 41.97 18.06
CA ILE A 48 32.37 41.22 17.39
C ILE A 48 31.88 40.08 18.27
N SER A 49 32.77 39.34 18.94
CA SER A 49 32.36 38.28 19.86
C SER A 49 31.56 38.80 21.05
N THR A 50 31.96 39.94 21.62
CA THR A 50 31.22 40.62 22.70
C THR A 50 29.84 41.07 22.24
N ALA A 51 29.75 41.69 21.05
CA ALA A 51 28.50 42.17 20.48
C ALA A 51 27.52 41.02 20.18
N LEU A 52 28.00 39.97 19.50
CA LEU A 52 27.21 38.78 19.21
C LEU A 52 26.74 38.09 20.50
N GLY A 53 27.61 37.95 21.51
CA GLY A 53 27.22 37.38 22.81
C GLY A 53 26.13 38.20 23.53
N SER A 54 26.19 39.53 23.44
CA SER A 54 25.16 40.42 23.98
C SER A 54 23.81 40.23 23.27
N ASP A 55 23.81 40.22 21.94
CA ASP A 55 22.59 40.03 21.14
C ASP A 55 21.98 38.62 21.33
N LEU A 56 22.82 37.58 21.39
CA LEU A 56 22.40 36.19 21.63
C LEU A 56 21.69 36.01 22.98
N SER A 57 22.08 36.76 24.02
CA SER A 57 21.42 36.70 25.33
C SER A 57 19.95 37.15 25.30
N ILE A 58 19.55 37.91 24.27
CA ILE A 58 18.21 38.50 24.10
C ILE A 58 17.39 37.74 23.05
N ILE A 59 18.03 36.91 22.21
CA ILE A 59 17.44 36.18 21.08
C ILE A 59 16.50 35.01 21.47
N ARG A 60 16.21 34.83 22.76
CA ARG A 60 15.35 33.76 23.34
C ARG A 60 13.92 33.63 22.79
N LYS A 61 13.48 34.47 21.84
CA LYS A 61 12.14 34.45 21.22
C LYS A 61 12.16 34.35 19.69
N ASN A 62 13.27 33.89 19.11
CA ASN A 62 13.41 33.79 17.66
C ASN A 62 12.68 32.58 17.07
N SER A 63 12.42 32.62 15.76
CA SER A 63 11.88 31.46 15.04
C SER A 63 12.96 30.39 14.86
N LYS A 64 12.55 29.14 14.58
CA LYS A 64 13.50 28.06 14.26
C LYS A 64 14.47 28.44 13.14
N LEU A 65 13.98 29.17 12.13
CA LEU A 65 14.80 29.64 11.01
C LEU A 65 15.86 30.66 11.44
N GLU A 66 15.52 31.60 12.31
CA GLU A 66 16.48 32.57 12.85
C GLU A 66 17.55 31.86 13.72
N TYR A 67 17.18 30.86 14.52
CA TYR A 67 18.16 30.06 15.25
C TYR A 67 19.08 29.27 14.33
N PHE A 68 18.53 28.72 13.24
CA PHE A 68 19.32 28.01 12.23
C PHE A 68 20.40 28.91 11.61
N PHE A 69 20.06 30.15 11.26
CA PHE A 69 21.05 31.12 10.75
C PHE A 69 22.18 31.43 11.73
N LEU A 70 21.96 31.27 13.04
CA LEU A 70 22.96 31.52 14.07
C LEU A 70 23.90 30.34 14.31
N ILE A 71 23.61 29.13 13.80
CA ILE A 71 24.45 27.94 14.04
C ILE A 71 25.93 28.18 13.69
N PRO A 72 26.29 28.70 12.50
CA PRO A 72 27.69 29.01 12.19
C PRO A 72 28.31 30.01 13.17
N CYS A 73 27.53 30.99 13.64
CA CYS A 73 27.99 32.00 14.59
C CYS A 73 28.32 31.37 15.95
N LEU A 74 27.47 30.46 16.42
CA LEU A 74 27.66 29.73 17.68
C LEU A 74 28.85 28.78 17.61
N ASN A 75 28.96 28.01 16.52
CA ASN A 75 30.09 27.11 16.31
C ASN A 75 31.41 27.88 16.21
N TYR A 76 31.41 29.03 15.53
CA TYR A 76 32.60 29.88 15.44
C TYR A 76 33.03 30.45 16.80
N LEU A 77 32.07 30.88 17.63
CA LEU A 77 32.35 31.31 19.01
C LEU A 77 32.85 30.19 19.91
N SER A 78 32.54 28.93 19.60
CA SER A 78 32.92 27.76 20.39
C SER A 78 34.33 27.22 20.08
N LEU A 79 35.02 27.79 19.10
CA LEU A 79 36.38 27.38 18.77
C LEU A 79 37.31 27.60 19.97
N PRO A 80 38.23 26.67 20.29
CA PRO A 80 39.08 26.74 21.49
C PRO A 80 39.93 28.02 21.61
N THR A 81 40.27 28.63 20.47
CA THR A 81 41.01 29.89 20.36
C THR A 81 40.21 31.11 20.81
N ILE A 82 38.88 30.99 20.88
CA ILE A 82 37.93 32.05 21.24
C ILE A 82 37.35 31.65 22.60
N LYS A 83 37.57 32.48 23.65
CA LYS A 83 37.17 32.17 25.04
C LYS A 83 35.77 31.55 25.13
N ASN A 84 35.64 30.47 25.91
CA ASN A 84 34.37 29.75 26.17
C ASN A 84 33.18 30.69 26.44
N PHE A 85 32.42 30.98 25.39
CA PHE A 85 31.15 31.68 25.50
C PHE A 85 30.02 30.65 25.54
N PHE A 86 29.33 30.62 26.69
CA PHE A 86 28.03 29.99 26.95
C PHE A 86 27.84 28.49 26.68
N SER A 87 27.44 27.75 27.72
CA SER A 87 26.69 26.50 27.56
C SER A 87 25.24 26.83 27.18
N ILE A 88 24.97 27.11 25.91
CA ILE A 88 23.59 27.27 25.43
C ILE A 88 23.02 25.88 25.16
N ASN A 89 21.89 25.55 25.78
CA ASN A 89 21.12 24.36 25.42
C ASN A 89 20.37 24.61 24.10
N PHE A 90 21.11 24.58 22.97
CA PHE A 90 20.59 24.98 21.66
C PHE A 90 19.42 24.11 21.21
N SER A 91 19.47 22.80 21.44
CA SER A 91 18.39 21.88 21.09
C SER A 91 17.06 22.29 21.71
N GLN A 92 17.05 22.57 23.02
CA GLN A 92 15.85 23.00 23.73
C GLN A 92 15.31 24.33 23.19
N LEU A 93 16.19 25.31 22.96
CA LEU A 93 15.77 26.61 22.39
C LEU A 93 15.19 26.44 20.99
N PHE A 94 15.80 25.60 20.16
CA PHE A 94 15.32 25.32 18.81
C PHE A 94 13.97 24.61 18.83
N GLU A 95 13.76 23.65 19.72
CA GLU A 95 12.49 22.93 19.86
C GLU A 95 11.35 23.84 20.32
N ASP A 96 11.59 24.69 21.32
CA ASP A 96 10.61 25.62 21.91
C ASP A 96 10.20 26.78 20.97
N SER A 97 10.84 26.90 19.81
CA SER A 97 10.68 28.03 18.88
C SER A 97 9.59 27.84 17.83
N ASN A 98 8.98 28.95 17.42
CA ASN A 98 7.94 28.95 16.38
C ASN A 98 8.50 28.56 15.01
N SER A 99 7.67 27.87 14.21
CA SER A 99 7.95 27.42 12.85
C SER A 99 7.60 28.44 11.77
N GLU A 100 7.71 29.75 12.04
CA GLU A 100 7.46 30.77 11.01
C GLU A 100 8.59 30.85 9.97
N TRP A 101 8.21 30.63 8.71
CA TRP A 101 9.10 30.56 7.56
C TRP A 101 8.66 31.56 6.49
N LYS A 102 9.07 32.81 6.64
CA LYS A 102 8.88 33.81 5.58
C LYS A 102 10.18 34.54 5.39
N CYS A 103 10.91 34.15 4.37
CA CYS A 103 12.14 34.80 3.97
C CYS A 103 12.35 34.60 2.48
N ASP A 104 12.66 35.67 1.77
CA ASP A 104 13.08 35.59 0.37
C ASP A 104 14.40 34.82 0.26
N ASP A 105 14.57 34.12 -0.87
CA ASP A 105 15.77 33.33 -1.21
C ASP A 105 16.13 32.24 -0.18
N ILE A 106 15.12 31.63 0.45
CA ILE A 106 15.30 30.66 1.54
C ILE A 106 16.27 29.53 1.18
N GLU A 107 16.18 28.96 -0.02
CA GLU A 107 17.08 27.91 -0.51
C GLU A 107 18.55 28.35 -0.46
N THR A 108 18.85 29.51 -1.04
CA THR A 108 20.21 30.05 -1.10
C THR A 108 20.74 30.33 0.29
N LYS A 109 19.89 30.83 1.20
CA LYS A 109 20.25 31.12 2.58
C LYS A 109 20.56 29.84 3.36
N LEU A 110 19.70 28.82 3.28
CA LEU A 110 19.91 27.54 3.95
C LEU A 110 21.22 26.89 3.48
N ILE A 111 21.44 26.81 2.16
CA ILE A 111 22.67 26.23 1.60
C ILE A 111 23.91 27.02 2.05
N SER A 112 23.84 28.36 2.07
CA SER A 112 24.96 29.20 2.49
C SER A 112 25.32 28.94 3.95
N VAL A 113 24.32 28.82 4.82
CA VAL A 113 24.51 28.55 6.25
C VAL A 113 25.16 27.18 6.47
N ILE A 114 24.67 26.12 5.80
CA ILE A 114 25.26 24.79 5.90
C ILE A 114 26.71 24.77 5.39
N LYS A 115 26.99 25.42 4.25
CA LYS A 115 28.35 25.50 3.69
C LYS A 115 29.32 26.19 4.64
N THR A 116 28.93 27.34 5.19
CA THR A 116 29.78 28.08 6.13
C THR A 116 29.97 27.30 7.43
N ASP A 117 28.93 26.66 7.95
CA ASP A 117 29.03 25.79 9.12
C ASP A 117 30.06 24.66 8.93
N LEU A 118 29.93 23.92 7.82
CA LEU A 118 30.84 22.82 7.49
C LEU A 118 32.29 23.28 7.46
N ARG A 119 32.58 24.43 6.82
CA ARG A 119 33.93 25.00 6.78
C ARG A 119 34.45 25.41 8.16
N ILE A 120 33.59 25.97 9.02
CA ILE A 120 33.98 26.33 10.38
C ILE A 120 34.39 25.08 11.17
N ARG A 121 33.63 23.99 11.05
CA ARG A 121 33.90 22.72 11.74
C ARG A 121 35.18 22.03 11.26
N GLU A 122 35.65 22.33 10.05
CA GLU A 122 36.93 21.81 9.52
C GLU A 122 38.17 22.48 10.15
N LEU A 123 38.07 23.71 10.67
CA LEU A 123 39.25 24.47 11.10
C LEU A 123 39.88 23.97 12.39
N GLU A 124 39.09 23.46 13.33
CA GLU A 124 39.54 22.90 14.61
C GLU A 124 38.32 22.20 15.21
N GLN A 125 38.48 20.97 15.73
CA GLN A 125 37.37 20.21 16.34
C GLN A 125 36.78 21.03 17.49
N ALA A 126 35.70 21.76 17.22
CA ALA A 126 34.93 22.46 18.22
C ALA A 126 34.61 21.47 19.37
N ASN A 127 34.67 21.93 20.62
CA ASN A 127 34.54 21.02 21.77
C ASN A 127 33.17 20.31 21.82
N ALA A 128 32.16 20.83 21.11
CA ALA A 128 30.88 20.18 20.81
C ALA A 128 30.13 20.97 19.70
N PRO A 129 30.35 20.68 18.41
CA PRO A 129 29.70 21.44 17.34
C PRO A 129 28.19 21.17 17.28
N ILE A 130 27.43 22.21 16.97
CA ILE A 130 26.02 22.11 16.58
C ILE A 130 25.98 21.72 15.09
N TYR A 131 25.46 20.54 14.77
CA TYR A 131 25.44 20.06 13.38
C TYR A 131 24.29 20.68 12.58
N CYS A 132 24.60 21.66 11.75
CA CYS A 132 23.61 22.40 10.96
C CYS A 132 22.73 21.48 10.08
N GLU A 133 23.32 20.44 9.52
CA GLU A 133 22.65 19.42 8.68
C GLU A 133 21.49 18.70 9.38
N MET A 134 21.51 18.57 10.70
CA MET A 134 20.41 17.96 11.44
C MET A 134 19.22 18.91 11.54
N TYR A 135 19.50 20.18 11.88
CA TYR A 135 18.47 21.20 12.05
C TYR A 135 17.82 21.58 10.73
N VAL A 136 18.52 21.46 9.58
CA VAL A 136 17.87 21.71 8.28
C VAL A 136 16.84 20.63 7.95
N ILE A 137 17.05 19.37 8.35
CA ILE A 137 16.06 18.30 8.17
C ILE A 137 14.82 18.56 9.03
N ASP A 138 15.01 18.91 10.31
CA ASP A 138 13.94 19.33 11.20
C ASP A 138 13.11 20.49 10.63
N LEU A 139 13.83 21.44 10.06
CA LEU A 139 13.24 22.57 9.39
C LEU A 139 12.37 22.09 8.21
N LEU A 140 12.93 21.37 7.25
CA LEU A 140 12.23 20.91 6.04
C LEU A 140 10.99 20.07 6.39
N ASN A 141 11.09 19.21 7.39
CA ASN A 141 9.99 18.37 7.85
C ASN A 141 8.78 19.20 8.33
N GLY A 142 9.04 20.32 9.02
CA GLY A 142 7.98 21.22 9.47
C GLY A 142 7.34 22.04 8.35
N ASN A 143 8.07 22.31 7.27
CA ASN A 143 7.61 23.17 6.18
C ASN A 143 6.86 22.40 5.06
N LYS A 144 7.23 21.14 4.83
CA LYS A 144 6.62 20.25 3.82
C LYS A 144 6.62 20.81 2.38
N ASP A 145 7.55 21.69 2.03
CA ASP A 145 7.75 22.16 0.65
C ASP A 145 8.60 21.16 -0.14
N THR A 146 7.98 20.54 -1.14
CA THR A 146 8.63 19.56 -2.03
C THR A 146 9.82 20.13 -2.80
N THR A 147 9.70 21.35 -3.36
CA THR A 147 10.76 21.93 -4.22
C THR A 147 11.98 22.29 -3.38
N LEU A 148 11.74 22.92 -2.22
CA LEU A 148 12.81 23.25 -1.29
C LEU A 148 13.48 21.99 -0.74
N SER A 149 12.69 20.99 -0.33
CA SER A 149 13.21 19.72 0.16
C SER A 149 14.09 19.03 -0.87
N GLN A 150 13.65 18.97 -2.14
CA GLN A 150 14.45 18.41 -3.24
C GLN A 150 15.78 19.14 -3.42
N SER A 151 15.79 20.48 -3.42
CA SER A 151 17.03 21.24 -3.63
C SER A 151 18.02 21.07 -2.48
N ILE A 152 17.53 21.19 -1.23
CA ILE A 152 18.40 21.01 -0.06
C ILE A 152 18.92 19.59 0.05
N LEU A 153 18.07 18.57 -0.18
CA LEU A 153 18.50 17.19 -0.21
C LEU A 153 19.58 16.99 -1.27
N LYS A 154 19.39 17.46 -2.51
CA LYS A 154 20.39 17.38 -3.57
C LYS A 154 21.73 17.97 -3.15
N PHE A 155 21.74 19.08 -2.41
CA PHE A 155 22.95 19.64 -1.84
C PHE A 155 23.56 18.74 -0.75
N LEU A 156 22.75 18.22 0.18
CA LEU A 156 23.20 17.32 1.25
C LEU A 156 23.80 16.00 0.71
N PHE A 157 23.24 15.46 -0.37
CA PHE A 157 23.78 14.25 -1.01
C PHE A 157 25.18 14.45 -1.61
N GLN A 158 25.59 15.68 -1.89
CA GLN A 158 26.96 15.98 -2.33
C GLN A 158 27.96 16.05 -1.16
N GLN A 159 27.48 15.98 0.09
CA GLN A 159 28.33 16.10 1.28
C GLN A 159 28.95 14.75 1.69
N SER A 160 29.84 14.81 2.68
CA SER A 160 30.62 13.67 3.16
C SER A 160 29.76 12.64 3.92
N LYS A 161 30.33 11.45 4.13
CA LYS A 161 29.74 10.40 4.96
C LYS A 161 29.42 10.90 6.38
N GLU A 162 30.29 11.74 6.94
CA GLU A 162 30.13 12.28 8.29
C GLU A 162 28.85 13.10 8.44
N VAL A 163 28.55 13.97 7.47
CA VAL A 163 27.31 14.75 7.44
C VAL A 163 26.08 13.85 7.47
N TRP A 164 26.08 12.79 6.66
CA TRP A 164 24.98 11.83 6.65
C TRP A 164 24.90 10.97 7.91
N ASN A 165 26.04 10.60 8.52
CA ASN A 165 26.03 9.95 9.83
C ASN A 165 25.40 10.86 10.90
N ASN A 166 25.66 12.17 10.86
CA ASN A 166 25.04 13.13 11.78
C ASN A 166 23.53 13.19 11.55
N ILE A 167 23.09 13.29 10.29
CA ILE A 167 21.66 13.27 9.93
C ILE A 167 20.98 11.99 10.44
N CYS A 168 21.56 10.81 10.18
CA CYS A 168 20.97 9.53 10.58
C CYS A 168 21.01 9.29 12.09
N SER A 169 22.05 9.74 12.80
CA SER A 169 22.23 9.46 14.23
C SER A 169 21.21 10.15 15.15
N MET A 170 20.62 11.26 14.69
CA MET A 170 19.63 12.05 15.43
C MET A 170 18.23 11.99 14.81
N ASP A 171 18.00 11.08 13.85
CA ASP A 171 16.70 10.87 13.22
C ASP A 171 15.72 10.12 14.14
N ASN A 172 15.57 10.62 15.38
CA ASN A 172 14.81 9.99 16.46
C ASN A 172 13.30 9.86 16.16
N ASP A 173 12.81 10.52 15.11
CA ASP A 173 11.40 10.48 14.69
C ASP A 173 11.22 10.20 13.18
N ASN A 174 12.23 9.67 12.48
CA ASN A 174 12.18 9.43 11.03
C ASN A 174 11.90 10.70 10.20
N LYS A 175 12.31 11.88 10.69
CA LYS A 175 12.15 13.16 10.00
C LYS A 175 12.93 13.20 8.69
N CYS A 176 14.09 12.55 8.64
CA CYS A 176 14.86 12.42 7.39
C CYS A 176 14.03 11.67 6.33
N TRP A 177 13.41 10.55 6.72
CA TRP A 177 12.47 9.83 5.88
C TRP A 177 11.30 10.71 5.43
N GLU A 178 10.65 11.45 6.34
CA GLU A 178 9.51 12.32 6.00
C GLU A 178 9.88 13.43 5.01
N VAL A 179 11.09 13.99 5.11
CA VAL A 179 11.61 14.97 4.15
C VAL A 179 11.85 14.31 2.79
N MET A 180 12.42 13.10 2.75
CA MET A 180 12.58 12.34 1.50
C MET A 180 11.22 11.96 0.89
N LEU A 181 10.25 11.55 1.71
CA LEU A 181 8.89 11.23 1.29
C LEU A 181 8.20 12.45 0.69
N THR A 182 8.36 13.63 1.32
CA THR A 182 7.84 14.91 0.81
C THR A 182 8.49 15.29 -0.52
N ALA A 183 9.80 15.04 -0.65
CA ALA A 183 10.58 15.39 -1.83
C ALA A 183 10.32 14.47 -3.02
N PHE A 184 10.25 13.15 -2.79
CA PHE A 184 10.23 12.15 -3.86
C PHE A 184 8.83 11.58 -4.08
N GLN A 185 8.01 11.50 -3.05
CA GLN A 185 6.68 10.90 -3.11
C GLN A 185 6.76 9.50 -3.76
N LYS A 186 6.12 9.32 -4.93
CA LYS A 186 6.12 8.09 -5.75
C LYS A 186 7.11 8.11 -6.92
N ASP A 187 8.06 9.05 -6.94
CA ASP A 187 9.13 9.07 -7.92
C ASP A 187 10.21 8.04 -7.53
N PHE A 188 9.96 6.79 -7.93
CA PHE A 188 10.83 5.66 -7.63
C PHE A 188 12.20 5.74 -8.32
N GLU A 189 12.31 6.50 -9.41
CA GLU A 189 13.62 6.77 -10.05
C GLU A 189 14.47 7.66 -9.15
N GLN A 190 13.89 8.74 -8.61
CA GLN A 190 14.58 9.58 -7.62
C GLN A 190 14.96 8.77 -6.38
N TRP A 191 14.04 7.97 -5.82
CA TRP A 191 14.37 7.09 -4.70
C TRP A 191 15.58 6.21 -4.99
N ASN A 192 15.63 5.56 -6.17
CA ASN A 192 16.77 4.72 -6.55
C ASN A 192 18.09 5.51 -6.66
N LEU A 193 18.07 6.69 -7.27
CA LEU A 193 19.26 7.55 -7.38
C LEU A 193 19.80 7.91 -5.99
N TYR A 194 18.92 8.30 -5.08
CA TYR A 194 19.33 8.73 -3.75
C TYR A 194 19.76 7.58 -2.84
N LEU A 195 19.07 6.44 -2.89
CA LEU A 195 19.50 5.23 -2.17
C LEU A 195 20.88 4.76 -2.66
N ALA A 196 21.14 4.79 -3.97
CA ALA A 196 22.44 4.44 -4.52
C ALA A 196 23.55 5.40 -4.04
N GLU A 197 23.27 6.71 -3.96
CA GLU A 197 24.24 7.67 -3.44
C GLU A 197 24.58 7.44 -1.97
N LEU A 198 23.59 7.12 -1.13
CA LEU A 198 23.81 6.78 0.28
C LEU A 198 24.59 5.47 0.45
N GLU A 199 24.31 4.46 -0.38
CA GLU A 199 25.07 3.21 -0.41
C GLU A 199 26.52 3.44 -0.82
N ASN A 200 26.77 4.25 -1.86
CA ASN A 200 28.13 4.60 -2.30
C ASN A 200 28.94 5.30 -1.22
N LYS A 201 28.30 6.08 -0.33
CA LYS A 201 28.93 6.68 0.86
C LYS A 201 29.07 5.70 2.03
N GLY A 202 28.51 4.50 1.92
CA GLY A 202 28.54 3.45 2.95
C GLY A 202 27.67 3.79 4.15
N ILE A 203 26.56 4.51 3.96
CA ILE A 203 25.59 4.86 5.02
C ILE A 203 24.83 3.62 5.49
N PHE A 204 24.40 2.76 4.57
CA PHE A 204 23.77 1.48 4.90
C PHE A 204 24.77 0.37 5.27
N GLY A 205 26.03 0.74 5.50
CA GLY A 205 27.02 -0.16 6.12
C GLY A 205 26.64 -0.50 7.57
N ASP A 206 25.96 0.43 8.26
CA ASP A 206 25.20 0.11 9.46
C ASP A 206 23.80 -0.40 9.06
N ASP A 207 23.54 -1.67 9.37
CA ASP A 207 22.28 -2.33 9.05
C ASP A 207 21.08 -1.70 9.78
N SER A 208 21.32 -0.95 10.87
CA SER A 208 20.26 -0.25 11.62
C SER A 208 19.56 0.81 10.77
N VAL A 209 20.32 1.61 10.01
CA VAL A 209 19.79 2.66 9.13
C VAL A 209 19.00 2.04 8.00
N ARG A 210 19.54 1.01 7.36
CA ARG A 210 18.84 0.26 6.30
C ARG A 210 17.52 -0.31 6.80
N LYS A 211 17.52 -0.98 7.96
CA LYS A 211 16.31 -1.55 8.57
C LYS A 211 15.29 -0.49 8.93
N SER A 212 15.72 0.70 9.35
CA SER A 212 14.82 1.83 9.56
C SER A 212 14.11 2.22 8.26
N PHE A 213 14.84 2.39 7.16
CA PHE A 213 14.26 2.67 5.84
C PHE A 213 13.31 1.56 5.38
N LEU A 214 13.71 0.29 5.51
CA LEU A 214 12.86 -0.86 5.18
C LEU A 214 11.54 -0.80 5.98
N ASN A 215 11.62 -0.56 7.28
CA ASN A 215 10.45 -0.42 8.13
C ASN A 215 9.55 0.74 7.69
N GLN A 216 10.12 1.87 7.24
CA GLN A 216 9.33 2.97 6.72
C GLN A 216 8.62 2.62 5.41
N PHE A 217 9.30 2.01 4.44
CA PHE A 217 8.64 1.53 3.21
C PHE A 217 7.53 0.51 3.48
N MET A 218 7.67 -0.30 4.53
CA MET A 218 6.67 -1.30 4.90
C MET A 218 5.51 -0.67 5.69
N ASN A 219 5.78 0.14 6.70
CA ASN A 219 4.80 0.44 7.76
C ASN A 219 4.39 1.92 7.82
N ASN A 220 5.00 2.80 7.03
CA ASN A 220 4.62 4.22 7.02
C ASN A 220 3.26 4.41 6.34
N ASN A 221 2.27 4.85 7.12
CA ASN A 221 0.89 5.02 6.63
C ASN A 221 0.76 6.04 5.48
N GLU A 222 1.54 7.11 5.50
CA GLU A 222 1.49 8.13 4.44
C GLU A 222 2.08 7.59 3.14
N PHE A 223 3.20 6.89 3.21
CA PHE A 223 3.76 6.20 2.04
C PHE A 223 2.81 5.12 1.49
N ILE A 224 2.24 4.28 2.37
CA ILE A 224 1.25 3.26 1.96
C ILE A 224 0.08 3.94 1.24
N LYS A 225 -0.49 5.02 1.80
CA LYS A 225 -1.59 5.74 1.13
C LYS A 225 -1.19 6.22 -0.26
N LEU A 226 0.04 6.72 -0.44
CA LEU A 226 0.54 7.21 -1.72
C LEU A 226 0.65 6.11 -2.78
N VAL A 227 1.18 4.93 -2.42
CA VAL A 227 1.35 3.83 -3.38
C VAL A 227 0.04 3.07 -3.63
N MET A 228 -0.90 3.13 -2.68
CA MET A 228 -2.21 2.48 -2.78
C MET A 228 -3.29 3.35 -3.46
N VAL A 229 -2.96 4.57 -3.91
CA VAL A 229 -3.92 5.45 -4.63
C VAL A 229 -4.47 4.78 -5.89
N SER A 230 -3.63 4.04 -6.62
CA SER A 230 -4.01 3.38 -7.85
C SER A 230 -3.23 2.09 -8.06
N THR A 231 -3.82 1.14 -8.80
CA THR A 231 -3.12 -0.10 -9.21
C THR A 231 -1.84 0.18 -10.00
N LYS A 232 -1.80 1.28 -10.78
CA LYS A 232 -0.59 1.68 -11.49
C LYS A 232 0.54 2.05 -10.53
N ASP A 233 0.24 2.84 -9.50
CA ASP A 233 1.24 3.28 -8.52
C ASP A 233 1.73 2.10 -7.67
N PHE A 234 0.82 1.20 -7.29
CA PHE A 234 1.16 -0.03 -6.58
C PHE A 234 2.07 -0.95 -7.41
N LEU A 235 1.76 -1.18 -8.68
CA LEU A 235 2.60 -2.00 -9.56
C LEU A 235 3.97 -1.36 -9.81
N ALA A 236 4.04 -0.02 -9.89
CA ALA A 236 5.31 0.70 -9.97
C ALA A 236 6.14 0.52 -8.68
N PHE A 237 5.50 0.55 -7.52
CA PHE A 237 6.16 0.26 -6.24
C PHE A 237 6.68 -1.17 -6.18
N ILE A 238 5.90 -2.15 -6.65
CA ILE A 238 6.35 -3.55 -6.74
C ILE A 238 7.60 -3.66 -7.60
N ALA A 239 7.60 -3.07 -8.79
CA ALA A 239 8.76 -3.09 -9.67
C ALA A 239 9.99 -2.44 -8.98
N PHE A 240 9.78 -1.32 -8.28
CA PHE A 240 10.83 -0.64 -7.53
C PHE A 240 11.46 -1.52 -6.45
N PHE A 241 10.68 -2.06 -5.50
CA PHE A 241 11.28 -2.76 -4.36
C PHE A 241 11.90 -4.11 -4.75
N GLN A 242 11.42 -4.73 -5.83
CA GLN A 242 12.03 -5.96 -6.34
C GLN A 242 13.46 -5.70 -6.85
N GLU A 243 13.63 -4.69 -7.69
CA GLU A 243 14.95 -4.35 -8.26
C GLU A 243 15.90 -3.76 -7.21
N GLN A 244 15.36 -3.19 -6.14
CA GLN A 244 16.13 -2.44 -5.15
C GLN A 244 16.78 -3.36 -4.09
N LYS A 245 18.09 -3.65 -4.24
CA LYS A 245 18.89 -4.56 -3.38
C LYS A 245 19.65 -3.93 -2.21
N ILE A 246 19.65 -2.61 -2.12
CA ILE A 246 20.26 -1.83 -1.04
C ILE A 246 19.38 -1.95 0.22
N ILE A 247 18.07 -1.72 0.06
CA ILE A 247 17.10 -1.77 1.16
C ILE A 247 16.58 -3.19 1.39
N TRP A 248 16.09 -3.87 0.34
CA TRP A 248 15.62 -5.26 0.41
C TRP A 248 16.76 -6.22 0.04
N LYS A 249 17.53 -6.63 1.06
CA LYS A 249 18.70 -7.51 0.88
C LYS A 249 18.28 -8.97 0.85
N GLU A 250 17.27 -9.33 1.64
CA GLU A 250 16.84 -10.72 1.82
C GLU A 250 15.47 -10.98 1.17
N GLU A 251 15.26 -12.21 0.75
CA GLU A 251 13.98 -12.67 0.18
C GLU A 251 12.83 -12.58 1.19
N THR A 252 13.14 -12.81 2.47
CA THR A 252 12.22 -12.67 3.61
C THR A 252 11.66 -11.26 3.75
N GLU A 253 12.48 -10.23 3.50
CA GLU A 253 12.09 -8.82 3.58
C GLU A 253 11.15 -8.46 2.42
N LEU A 254 11.40 -9.02 1.22
CA LEU A 254 10.49 -8.89 0.07
C LEU A 254 9.13 -9.52 0.38
N LEU A 255 9.12 -10.77 0.87
CA LEU A 255 7.88 -11.46 1.24
C LEU A 255 7.11 -10.71 2.33
N ALA A 256 7.78 -10.27 3.39
CA ALA A 256 7.15 -9.50 4.45
C ALA A 256 6.56 -8.17 3.94
N THR A 257 7.21 -7.54 2.97
CA THR A 257 6.67 -6.35 2.30
C THR A 257 5.39 -6.71 1.55
N ILE A 258 5.43 -7.75 0.71
CA ILE A 258 4.25 -8.18 -0.06
C ILE A 258 3.07 -8.50 0.87
N GLU A 259 3.30 -9.24 1.95
CA GLU A 259 2.28 -9.57 2.96
C GLU A 259 1.62 -8.34 3.56
N ASN A 260 2.43 -7.38 4.01
CA ASN A 260 1.87 -6.18 4.62
C ASN A 260 1.02 -5.36 3.63
N TYR A 261 1.35 -5.40 2.34
CA TYR A 261 0.57 -4.73 1.30
C TYR A 261 -0.62 -5.56 0.81
N SER A 262 -0.54 -6.89 0.80
CA SER A 262 -1.62 -7.79 0.33
C SER A 262 -2.92 -7.55 1.10
N GLU A 263 -2.84 -7.25 2.39
CA GLU A 263 -3.99 -6.89 3.24
C GLU A 263 -4.67 -5.58 2.81
N LYS A 264 -3.95 -4.68 2.15
CA LYS A 264 -4.39 -3.32 1.83
C LYS A 264 -4.73 -3.13 0.36
N ILE A 265 -4.47 -4.12 -0.51
CA ILE A 265 -4.69 -3.99 -1.95
C ILE A 265 -6.14 -3.80 -2.35
N LEU A 266 -6.34 -2.96 -3.37
CA LEU A 266 -7.55 -2.99 -4.18
C LEU A 266 -7.56 -4.30 -4.98
N TYR A 267 -8.67 -5.02 -4.93
CA TYR A 267 -8.82 -6.30 -5.64
C TYR A 267 -9.10 -6.08 -7.14
N GLU A 268 -8.20 -5.39 -7.80
CA GLU A 268 -8.23 -5.16 -9.24
C GLU A 268 -7.39 -6.23 -9.94
N LYS A 269 -7.80 -6.56 -11.16
CA LYS A 269 -7.19 -7.65 -11.93
C LYS A 269 -5.68 -7.50 -12.03
N GLU A 270 -5.20 -6.34 -12.44
CA GLU A 270 -3.78 -6.10 -12.68
C GLU A 270 -2.96 -6.19 -11.37
N ALA A 271 -3.50 -5.71 -10.25
CA ALA A 271 -2.83 -5.76 -8.95
C ALA A 271 -2.69 -7.21 -8.44
N VAL A 272 -3.80 -7.95 -8.41
CA VAL A 272 -3.83 -9.31 -7.83
C VAL A 272 -3.07 -10.30 -8.73
N PHE A 273 -3.26 -10.22 -10.05
CA PHE A 273 -2.51 -11.08 -10.97
C PHE A 273 -1.01 -10.76 -10.94
N GLY A 274 -0.63 -9.48 -10.84
CA GLY A 274 0.77 -9.08 -10.68
C GLY A 274 1.41 -9.63 -9.41
N LEU A 275 0.66 -9.68 -8.29
CA LEU A 275 1.13 -10.29 -7.04
C LEU A 275 1.26 -11.81 -7.14
N ILE A 276 0.28 -12.50 -7.72
CA ILE A 276 0.37 -13.96 -7.91
C ILE A 276 1.55 -14.32 -8.82
N ASP A 277 1.79 -13.51 -9.85
CA ASP A 277 2.96 -13.70 -10.70
C ASP A 277 4.26 -13.50 -9.94
N LEU A 278 4.37 -12.43 -9.14
CA LEU A 278 5.53 -12.25 -8.28
C LEU A 278 5.78 -13.45 -7.36
N LEU A 279 4.73 -14.04 -6.79
CA LEU A 279 4.87 -15.14 -5.84
C LEU A 279 5.11 -16.51 -6.50
N TRP A 280 4.57 -16.76 -7.72
CA TRP A 280 4.64 -18.07 -8.39
C TRP A 280 5.12 -18.08 -9.84
N ASN A 281 4.82 -17.06 -10.65
CA ASN A 281 5.32 -16.95 -12.03
C ASN A 281 6.40 -15.89 -12.12
N VAL A 282 7.60 -16.24 -11.69
CA VAL A 282 8.74 -15.41 -12.04
C VAL A 282 8.79 -15.30 -13.57
N ASN A 283 8.57 -14.08 -14.10
CA ASN A 283 8.69 -13.66 -15.51
C ASN A 283 7.42 -13.47 -16.37
N LYS A 284 6.18 -13.67 -15.89
CA LYS A 284 5.01 -13.51 -16.79
C LYS A 284 4.55 -12.06 -16.96
N PHE A 285 4.64 -11.24 -15.91
CA PHE A 285 4.66 -9.78 -16.07
C PHE A 285 6.08 -9.35 -16.43
N HIS A 286 6.25 -8.71 -17.60
CA HIS A 286 7.53 -8.16 -18.08
C HIS A 286 8.19 -7.13 -17.13
N CYS A 287 7.55 -6.79 -16.02
CA CYS A 287 8.02 -5.80 -15.06
C CYS A 287 8.94 -6.36 -13.97
N PHE A 288 9.10 -7.68 -13.84
CA PHE A 288 9.73 -8.29 -12.66
C PHE A 288 10.94 -9.16 -13.04
N LYS A 289 12.08 -8.95 -12.35
CA LYS A 289 13.39 -9.54 -12.71
C LYS A 289 13.92 -10.61 -11.75
N LEU A 290 13.28 -10.83 -10.59
CA LEU A 290 13.81 -11.75 -9.58
C LEU A 290 13.07 -13.08 -9.47
N GLU A 291 13.86 -14.14 -9.46
CA GLU A 291 13.44 -15.46 -9.00
C GLU A 291 13.47 -15.51 -7.47
N LEU A 292 12.28 -15.66 -6.86
CA LEU A 292 12.17 -16.15 -5.49
C LEU A 292 12.65 -17.61 -5.48
N ASN A 293 13.60 -17.97 -4.61
CA ASN A 293 14.18 -19.31 -4.62
C ASN A 293 13.12 -20.36 -4.27
N ASP A 294 13.02 -21.44 -5.04
CA ASP A 294 12.00 -22.48 -4.87
C ASP A 294 12.05 -23.18 -3.49
N SER A 295 13.19 -23.11 -2.78
CA SER A 295 13.38 -23.80 -1.49
C SER A 295 13.05 -22.97 -0.25
N PHE A 296 12.87 -21.64 -0.37
CA PHE A 296 12.64 -20.78 0.78
C PHE A 296 11.14 -20.47 0.93
N ASP A 297 10.57 -20.87 2.06
CA ASP A 297 9.25 -20.45 2.55
C ASP A 297 8.04 -20.68 1.59
N SER A 298 8.00 -21.86 0.97
CA SER A 298 6.87 -22.28 0.11
C SER A 298 5.52 -22.28 0.82
N GLU A 299 5.51 -22.54 2.13
CA GLU A 299 4.31 -22.51 2.97
C GLU A 299 3.79 -21.08 3.15
N ARG A 300 4.67 -20.13 3.47
CA ARG A 300 4.31 -18.72 3.61
C ARG A 300 3.76 -18.12 2.31
N ARG A 301 4.43 -18.41 1.17
CA ARG A 301 3.92 -18.03 -0.16
C ARG A 301 2.54 -18.63 -0.44
N ARG A 302 2.35 -19.90 -0.11
CA ARG A 302 1.06 -20.60 -0.27
C ARG A 302 -0.03 -19.94 0.57
N ASN A 303 0.27 -19.60 1.82
CA ASN A 303 -0.69 -18.95 2.73
C ASN A 303 -1.10 -17.57 2.20
N LEU A 304 -0.13 -16.76 1.77
CA LEU A 304 -0.40 -15.45 1.18
C LEU A 304 -1.30 -15.55 -0.07
N ILE A 305 -1.11 -16.58 -0.90
CA ILE A 305 -1.95 -16.74 -2.09
C ILE A 305 -3.34 -17.24 -1.73
N LYS A 306 -3.48 -18.09 -0.70
CA LYS A 306 -4.80 -18.43 -0.15
C LYS A 306 -5.53 -17.18 0.35
N GLU A 307 -4.83 -16.28 1.04
CA GLU A 307 -5.42 -15.00 1.49
C GLU A 307 -5.85 -14.12 0.32
N LEU A 308 -5.02 -14.00 -0.73
CA LEU A 308 -5.38 -13.29 -1.96
C LEU A 308 -6.59 -13.93 -2.66
N LEU A 309 -6.67 -15.26 -2.73
CA LEU A 309 -7.81 -15.94 -3.31
C LEU A 309 -9.08 -15.75 -2.46
N GLY A 310 -8.98 -15.84 -1.14
CA GLY A 310 -10.09 -15.60 -0.20
C GLY A 310 -10.62 -14.17 -0.28
N LYS A 311 -9.75 -13.16 -0.42
CA LYS A 311 -10.17 -11.77 -0.68
C LYS A 311 -11.01 -11.61 -1.95
N GLY A 312 -10.75 -12.46 -2.94
CA GLY A 312 -11.51 -12.53 -4.18
C GLY A 312 -12.97 -12.92 -4.00
N GLN A 313 -13.28 -13.58 -2.88
CA GLN A 313 -14.60 -14.16 -2.63
C GLN A 313 -15.52 -13.24 -1.83
N THR A 314 -14.98 -12.13 -1.32
CA THR A 314 -15.67 -11.25 -0.37
C THR A 314 -16.84 -10.45 -0.96
N ASN A 315 -16.83 -10.17 -2.26
CA ASN A 315 -17.91 -9.44 -2.93
C ASN A 315 -18.00 -9.78 -4.44
N LEU A 316 -19.09 -9.39 -5.09
CA LEU A 316 -19.33 -9.71 -6.51
C LEU A 316 -18.29 -9.11 -7.45
N LYS A 317 -17.83 -7.87 -7.21
CA LYS A 317 -16.80 -7.22 -8.05
C LYS A 317 -15.48 -7.99 -7.98
N ASN A 318 -15.10 -8.44 -6.79
CA ASN A 318 -13.90 -9.24 -6.59
C ASN A 318 -14.04 -10.64 -7.20
N LEU A 319 -15.24 -11.24 -7.12
CA LEU A 319 -15.53 -12.56 -7.68
C LEU A 319 -15.33 -12.59 -9.20
N GLU A 320 -15.67 -11.51 -9.91
CA GLU A 320 -15.40 -11.36 -11.35
C GLU A 320 -13.92 -11.38 -11.70
N VAL A 321 -13.05 -10.92 -10.79
CA VAL A 321 -11.59 -11.04 -10.95
C VAL A 321 -11.14 -12.46 -10.57
N TRP A 322 -11.63 -12.99 -9.45
CA TRP A 322 -11.27 -14.30 -8.93
C TRP A 322 -11.56 -15.43 -9.92
N VAL A 323 -12.72 -15.43 -10.60
CA VAL A 323 -13.08 -16.49 -11.56
C VAL A 323 -12.13 -16.54 -12.77
N GLN A 324 -11.41 -15.46 -13.05
CA GLN A 324 -10.43 -15.44 -14.14
C GLN A 324 -9.18 -16.28 -13.81
N PHE A 325 -8.90 -16.56 -12.53
CA PHE A 325 -7.76 -17.40 -12.12
C PHE A 325 -7.86 -18.84 -12.61
N PHE A 326 -9.07 -19.38 -12.80
CA PHE A 326 -9.25 -20.74 -13.32
C PHE A 326 -8.79 -20.91 -14.78
N ASN A 327 -8.55 -19.80 -15.49
CA ASN A 327 -7.95 -19.79 -16.82
C ASN A 327 -6.52 -19.30 -16.81
N TYR A 328 -6.04 -18.89 -15.64
CA TYR A 328 -4.71 -18.38 -15.48
C TYR A 328 -3.71 -19.52 -15.41
N THR A 329 -2.76 -19.51 -16.34
CA THR A 329 -1.73 -20.54 -16.43
C THR A 329 -0.49 -20.09 -15.69
N ILE A 330 -0.08 -20.87 -14.69
CA ILE A 330 1.20 -20.73 -14.01
C ILE A 330 2.17 -21.80 -14.56
N GLU A 331 3.38 -21.38 -14.92
CA GLU A 331 4.40 -22.25 -15.53
C GLU A 331 5.13 -23.08 -14.48
N LYS A 332 5.59 -22.44 -13.40
CA LYS A 332 6.17 -23.11 -12.23
C LYS A 332 5.05 -23.56 -11.28
N ASN A 333 5.21 -24.67 -10.55
CA ASN A 333 4.23 -25.15 -9.55
C ASN A 333 2.79 -25.35 -10.05
N LYS A 334 2.61 -25.67 -11.34
CA LYS A 334 1.29 -25.85 -11.98
C LYS A 334 0.33 -26.77 -11.21
N ASN A 335 0.85 -27.87 -10.65
CA ASN A 335 0.05 -28.81 -9.88
C ASN A 335 -0.47 -28.17 -8.58
N GLU A 336 0.41 -27.50 -7.83
CA GLU A 336 0.05 -26.82 -6.58
C GLU A 336 -0.93 -25.68 -6.84
N TRP A 337 -0.74 -24.91 -7.92
CA TRP A 337 -1.69 -23.88 -8.34
C TRP A 337 -3.09 -24.47 -8.59
N GLY A 338 -3.15 -25.60 -9.29
CA GLY A 338 -4.40 -26.32 -9.52
C GLY A 338 -5.07 -26.78 -8.23
N GLU A 339 -4.30 -27.34 -7.29
CA GLU A 339 -4.81 -27.75 -5.97
C GLU A 339 -5.39 -26.56 -5.19
N LEU A 340 -4.70 -25.43 -5.18
CA LEU A 340 -5.15 -24.24 -4.47
C LEU A 340 -6.38 -23.57 -5.07
N LEU A 341 -6.49 -23.56 -6.39
CA LEU A 341 -7.72 -23.10 -7.04
C LEU A 341 -8.90 -24.02 -6.73
N ILE A 342 -8.67 -25.34 -6.69
CA ILE A 342 -9.69 -26.30 -6.29
C ILE A 342 -10.09 -26.09 -4.83
N ASP A 343 -9.13 -25.87 -3.92
CA ASP A 343 -9.42 -25.63 -2.51
C ASP A 343 -10.12 -24.29 -2.29
N SER A 344 -9.67 -23.22 -2.96
CA SER A 344 -10.34 -21.92 -2.98
C SER A 344 -11.79 -22.03 -3.48
N LEU A 345 -12.04 -22.83 -4.52
CA LEU A 345 -13.40 -23.10 -5.02
C LEU A 345 -14.27 -23.81 -3.97
N LYS A 346 -13.72 -24.82 -3.28
CA LYS A 346 -14.44 -25.53 -2.20
C LYS A 346 -14.73 -24.62 -1.02
N GLU A 347 -13.76 -23.79 -0.62
CA GLU A 347 -13.93 -22.79 0.44
C GLU A 347 -15.08 -21.86 0.07
N TRP A 348 -15.01 -21.21 -1.09
CA TRP A 348 -16.08 -20.34 -1.58
C TRP A 348 -17.44 -21.04 -1.65
N TRP A 349 -17.50 -22.30 -2.11
CA TRP A 349 -18.77 -23.05 -2.17
C TRP A 349 -19.41 -23.25 -0.78
N ASN A 350 -18.58 -23.48 0.23
CA ASN A 350 -19.02 -23.80 1.57
C ASN A 350 -19.22 -22.58 2.48
N GLU A 351 -18.75 -21.39 2.10
CA GLU A 351 -19.05 -20.17 2.87
C GLU A 351 -20.54 -19.82 2.79
N ASP A 352 -21.09 -19.25 3.87
CA ASP A 352 -22.51 -18.85 3.96
C ASP A 352 -22.80 -17.48 3.32
N ASN A 353 -21.77 -16.80 2.82
CA ASN A 353 -21.84 -15.48 2.19
C ASN A 353 -21.88 -15.60 0.65
N PHE A 354 -22.60 -14.70 -0.01
CA PHE A 354 -22.51 -14.53 -1.46
C PHE A 354 -22.72 -13.05 -1.79
N GLY A 355 -21.63 -12.30 -1.94
CA GLY A 355 -21.69 -10.84 -2.07
C GLY A 355 -22.01 -10.14 -0.75
N GLU A 356 -22.70 -9.00 -0.83
CA GLU A 356 -23.00 -8.12 0.32
C GLU A 356 -24.22 -8.55 1.17
N ARG A 357 -24.92 -9.62 0.80
CA ARG A 357 -26.15 -10.05 1.49
C ARG A 357 -25.85 -11.20 2.45
N PRO A 358 -26.00 -11.02 3.78
CA PRO A 358 -25.90 -12.12 4.73
C PRO A 358 -27.22 -12.87 4.88
N SER A 359 -27.10 -14.15 5.26
CA SER A 359 -28.12 -15.09 5.77
C SER A 359 -28.86 -15.96 4.74
N GLY A 360 -28.66 -17.28 4.85
CA GLY A 360 -29.34 -18.35 4.11
C GLY A 360 -28.39 -19.21 3.28
N LYS A 361 -28.66 -20.51 3.13
CA LYS A 361 -27.86 -21.39 2.25
C LYS A 361 -28.16 -21.08 0.77
N TRP A 362 -27.62 -19.98 0.24
CA TRP A 362 -27.79 -19.53 -1.15
C TRP A 362 -26.92 -20.30 -2.16
N ARG A 363 -26.69 -21.59 -1.94
CA ARG A 363 -25.88 -22.43 -2.84
C ARG A 363 -26.42 -22.42 -4.27
N HIS A 364 -27.74 -22.33 -4.44
CA HIS A 364 -28.37 -22.21 -5.76
C HIS A 364 -27.91 -20.95 -6.50
N ARG A 365 -27.81 -19.80 -5.84
CA ARG A 365 -27.27 -18.57 -6.46
C ARG A 365 -25.80 -18.69 -6.82
N LYS A 366 -24.99 -19.27 -5.93
CA LYS A 366 -23.57 -19.56 -6.25
C LYS A 366 -23.49 -20.43 -7.50
N ALA A 367 -24.34 -21.44 -7.61
CA ALA A 367 -24.41 -22.30 -8.78
C ALA A 367 -24.82 -21.53 -10.04
N LEU A 368 -25.92 -20.78 -10.02
CA LEU A 368 -26.39 -19.99 -11.16
C LEU A 368 -25.34 -18.97 -11.60
N TRP A 369 -24.74 -18.27 -10.65
CA TRP A 369 -23.67 -17.32 -10.94
C TRP A 369 -22.50 -18.03 -11.63
N PHE A 370 -21.97 -19.11 -11.04
CA PHE A 370 -20.82 -19.81 -11.62
C PHE A 370 -21.13 -20.44 -12.99
N LEU A 371 -22.35 -20.94 -13.17
CA LEU A 371 -22.81 -21.66 -14.37
C LEU A 371 -23.21 -20.75 -15.53
N ARG A 372 -23.25 -19.42 -15.36
CA ARG A 372 -23.47 -18.51 -16.49
C ARG A 372 -22.53 -18.87 -17.66
N PRO A 373 -23.05 -19.12 -18.88
CA PRO A 373 -22.24 -19.59 -20.01
C PRO A 373 -21.02 -18.71 -20.29
N SER A 374 -21.15 -17.40 -20.11
CA SER A 374 -20.09 -16.40 -20.30
C SER A 374 -18.88 -16.58 -19.37
N ARG A 375 -19.06 -17.26 -18.22
CA ARG A 375 -18.01 -17.61 -17.24
C ARG A 375 -17.63 -19.08 -17.35
N TYR A 376 -18.60 -19.98 -17.19
CA TYR A 376 -18.37 -21.43 -17.10
C TYR A 376 -17.62 -21.97 -18.32
N ASN A 377 -18.02 -21.56 -19.53
CA ASN A 377 -17.42 -22.05 -20.78
C ASN A 377 -15.98 -21.58 -21.01
N LYS A 378 -15.50 -20.60 -20.23
CA LYS A 378 -14.11 -20.16 -20.30
C LYS A 378 -13.22 -21.01 -19.40
N ILE A 379 -13.74 -21.53 -18.28
CA ILE A 379 -13.01 -22.26 -17.22
C ILE A 379 -12.46 -23.60 -17.73
N GLN A 380 -11.26 -24.02 -17.30
CA GLN A 380 -10.72 -25.34 -17.68
C GLN A 380 -11.54 -26.52 -17.11
N GLU A 381 -11.59 -27.62 -17.87
CA GLU A 381 -12.41 -28.80 -17.58
C GLU A 381 -12.15 -29.43 -16.20
N THR A 382 -10.91 -29.39 -15.72
CA THR A 382 -10.54 -29.91 -14.39
C THR A 382 -11.29 -29.19 -13.26
N PHE A 383 -11.36 -27.86 -13.33
CA PHE A 383 -12.07 -27.05 -12.33
C PHE A 383 -13.59 -27.17 -12.47
N ARG A 384 -14.09 -27.31 -13.71
CA ARG A 384 -15.51 -27.61 -13.96
C ARG A 384 -15.95 -28.91 -13.30
N LYS A 385 -15.15 -29.97 -13.41
CA LYS A 385 -15.42 -31.26 -12.73
C LYS A 385 -15.37 -31.14 -11.21
N ALA A 386 -14.40 -30.39 -10.69
CA ALA A 386 -14.31 -30.13 -9.25
C ALA A 386 -15.56 -29.40 -8.74
N PHE A 387 -16.01 -28.37 -9.46
CA PHE A 387 -17.25 -27.66 -9.18
C PHE A 387 -18.47 -28.59 -9.22
N LYS A 388 -18.62 -29.38 -10.29
CA LYS A 388 -19.71 -30.33 -10.46
C LYS A 388 -19.86 -31.27 -9.26
N LYS A 389 -18.72 -31.82 -8.80
CA LYS A 389 -18.66 -32.68 -7.63
C LYS A 389 -19.09 -31.98 -6.33
N GLN A 390 -18.78 -30.69 -6.17
CA GLN A 390 -19.24 -29.90 -5.02
C GLN A 390 -20.76 -29.76 -5.03
N VAL A 391 -21.34 -29.35 -6.16
CA VAL A 391 -22.79 -29.21 -6.33
C VAL A 391 -23.50 -30.53 -6.04
N GLU A 392 -23.06 -31.63 -6.68
CA GLU A 392 -23.59 -32.99 -6.46
C GLU A 392 -23.52 -33.42 -4.99
N SER A 393 -22.40 -33.17 -4.30
CA SER A 393 -22.24 -33.52 -2.88
C SER A 393 -23.15 -32.71 -1.93
N THR A 394 -23.80 -31.68 -2.46
CA THR A 394 -24.69 -30.79 -1.74
C THR A 394 -26.08 -30.74 -2.36
N SER A 395 -26.45 -31.73 -3.17
CA SER A 395 -27.74 -31.84 -3.85
C SER A 395 -28.93 -31.61 -2.91
N ASP A 396 -28.86 -32.22 -1.72
CA ASP A 396 -29.93 -32.19 -0.73
C ASP A 396 -30.15 -30.80 -0.10
N SER A 397 -29.27 -29.83 -0.41
CA SER A 397 -29.40 -28.44 0.02
C SER A 397 -30.11 -27.53 -0.99
N PHE A 398 -30.51 -28.06 -2.15
CA PHE A 398 -31.30 -27.36 -3.14
C PHE A 398 -32.76 -27.80 -3.08
N LEU A 399 -33.46 -27.39 -2.03
CA LEU A 399 -34.91 -27.60 -1.96
C LEU A 399 -35.61 -26.61 -2.89
N PHE A 400 -36.51 -27.11 -3.72
CA PHE A 400 -37.37 -26.30 -4.58
C PHE A 400 -38.54 -25.74 -3.75
N ASP A 401 -38.26 -24.72 -2.94
CA ASP A 401 -39.28 -23.99 -2.16
C ASP A 401 -39.17 -22.46 -2.35
N ASN A 402 -40.26 -21.76 -2.03
CA ASN A 402 -40.33 -20.30 -2.13
C ASN A 402 -39.55 -19.57 -1.03
N GLU A 403 -39.04 -20.27 -0.01
CA GLU A 403 -38.19 -19.68 1.01
C GLU A 403 -36.73 -19.56 0.51
N CYS A 404 -36.31 -20.49 -0.34
CA CYS A 404 -35.00 -20.55 -0.96
C CYS A 404 -34.91 -19.66 -2.21
N TRP A 405 -35.98 -19.57 -3.01
CA TRP A 405 -35.97 -18.88 -4.31
C TRP A 405 -36.75 -17.57 -4.31
N ASP A 406 -36.05 -16.46 -4.12
CA ASP A 406 -36.64 -15.13 -4.25
C ASP A 406 -36.77 -14.66 -5.72
N LYS A 407 -37.33 -13.47 -5.90
CA LYS A 407 -37.51 -12.86 -7.22
C LYS A 407 -36.19 -12.65 -7.97
N ASP A 408 -35.11 -12.29 -7.27
CA ASP A 408 -33.81 -12.02 -7.88
C ASP A 408 -33.19 -13.35 -8.38
N SER A 409 -33.25 -14.43 -7.60
CA SER A 409 -32.77 -15.76 -7.99
C SER A 409 -33.51 -16.30 -9.23
N ARG A 410 -34.83 -16.08 -9.30
CA ARG A 410 -35.64 -16.47 -10.45
C ARG A 410 -35.31 -15.67 -11.71
N SER A 411 -35.14 -14.37 -11.57
CA SER A 411 -34.72 -13.51 -12.69
C SER A 411 -33.34 -13.92 -13.21
N GLU A 412 -32.41 -14.29 -12.34
CA GLU A 412 -31.08 -14.76 -12.74
C GLU A 412 -31.13 -16.12 -13.44
N LEU A 413 -31.99 -17.05 -12.99
CA LEU A 413 -32.22 -18.30 -13.69
C LEU A 413 -32.82 -18.07 -15.10
N ASP A 414 -33.77 -17.15 -15.22
CA ASP A 414 -34.40 -16.77 -16.50
C ASP A 414 -33.35 -16.18 -17.48
N GLU A 415 -32.48 -15.28 -16.98
CA GLU A 415 -31.34 -14.77 -17.74
C GLU A 415 -30.39 -15.90 -18.18
N CYS A 416 -30.08 -16.86 -17.30
CA CYS A 416 -29.21 -18.00 -17.61
C CYS A 416 -29.80 -18.91 -18.71
N ILE A 417 -31.13 -19.08 -18.71
CA ILE A 417 -31.85 -19.82 -19.75
C ILE A 417 -31.85 -19.03 -21.08
N GLY A 418 -32.00 -17.71 -21.01
CA GLY A 418 -32.03 -16.81 -22.17
C GLY A 418 -30.67 -16.57 -22.87
N GLU A 419 -29.55 -16.60 -22.15
CA GLU A 419 -28.19 -16.41 -22.68
C GLU A 419 -27.69 -17.61 -23.52
N SER A 420 -28.20 -17.77 -24.75
CA SER A 420 -27.74 -18.66 -25.83
C SER A 420 -27.37 -20.12 -25.44
N LEU A 421 -28.27 -21.02 -25.84
CA LEU A 421 -28.32 -22.48 -25.69
C LEU A 421 -27.12 -23.29 -26.23
N SER A 422 -25.89 -22.98 -25.81
CA SER A 422 -24.71 -23.83 -26.09
C SER A 422 -24.43 -24.86 -24.99
N GLY A 423 -25.20 -24.84 -23.89
CA GLY A 423 -24.96 -25.65 -22.69
C GLY A 423 -26.19 -26.34 -22.08
N LEU A 424 -27.23 -26.66 -22.88
CA LEU A 424 -28.45 -27.38 -22.46
C LEU A 424 -28.20 -28.56 -21.50
N PRO A 425 -27.23 -29.46 -21.73
CA PRO A 425 -26.97 -30.59 -20.83
C PRO A 425 -26.53 -30.17 -19.42
N MET A 426 -25.81 -29.05 -19.31
CA MET A 426 -25.30 -28.56 -18.02
C MET A 426 -26.39 -27.85 -17.22
N LEU A 427 -27.25 -27.09 -17.91
CA LEU A 427 -28.42 -26.48 -17.29
C LEU A 427 -29.42 -27.55 -16.87
N ASN A 428 -29.65 -28.58 -17.69
CA ASN A 428 -30.48 -29.74 -17.35
C ASN A 428 -29.94 -30.46 -16.11
N TRP A 429 -28.64 -30.74 -16.05
CA TRP A 429 -28.01 -31.34 -14.87
C TRP A 429 -28.20 -30.48 -13.61
N LEU A 430 -28.11 -29.14 -13.72
CA LEU A 430 -28.38 -28.27 -12.58
C LEU A 430 -29.85 -28.34 -12.18
N LEU A 431 -30.77 -28.26 -13.14
CA LEU A 431 -32.20 -28.33 -12.89
C LEU A 431 -32.60 -29.67 -12.24
N GLU A 432 -32.04 -30.80 -12.68
CA GLU A 432 -32.23 -32.12 -12.05
C GLU A 432 -31.78 -32.14 -10.58
N LEU A 433 -30.77 -31.35 -10.21
CA LEU A 433 -30.30 -31.23 -8.82
C LEU A 433 -31.11 -30.22 -8.00
N LEU A 434 -31.66 -29.19 -8.66
CA LEU A 434 -32.44 -28.12 -8.02
C LEU A 434 -33.91 -28.49 -7.83
N ILE A 435 -34.46 -29.32 -8.73
CA ILE A 435 -35.85 -29.79 -8.72
C ILE A 435 -35.91 -31.11 -7.93
N GLN A 436 -35.21 -31.20 -6.80
CA GLN A 436 -35.53 -32.25 -5.84
C GLN A 436 -36.83 -31.84 -5.15
N ILE A 437 -37.97 -32.34 -5.68
CA ILE A 437 -39.25 -32.24 -4.98
C ILE A 437 -39.06 -32.89 -3.60
N PRO A 438 -39.46 -32.25 -2.49
CA PRO A 438 -39.44 -32.90 -1.20
C PRO A 438 -40.25 -34.21 -1.27
N SER A 439 -39.55 -35.35 -1.26
CA SER A 439 -40.19 -36.68 -1.22
C SER A 439 -40.97 -36.96 0.07
N LYS A 440 -41.05 -35.96 0.96
CA LYS A 440 -41.83 -35.94 2.19
C LYS A 440 -42.40 -34.54 2.47
N CYS A 441 -43.25 -34.03 1.59
CA CYS A 441 -44.43 -33.39 2.13
C CYS A 441 -45.41 -34.52 2.42
N ASP A 442 -45.48 -34.94 3.70
CA ASP A 442 -46.70 -35.56 4.19
C ASP A 442 -47.83 -34.63 3.75
N SER A 443 -48.66 -35.16 2.86
CA SER A 443 -49.87 -34.56 2.33
C SER A 443 -50.56 -33.72 3.40
N ASN A 444 -50.44 -32.39 3.30
CA ASN A 444 -51.36 -31.36 3.81
C ASN A 444 -50.69 -29.99 3.68
N GLU A 445 -50.66 -29.44 2.47
CA GLU A 445 -50.75 -27.99 2.18
C GLU A 445 -50.46 -27.76 0.68
N VAL A 446 -51.33 -28.28 -0.18
CA VAL A 446 -51.52 -27.69 -1.50
C VAL A 446 -52.46 -26.49 -1.30
N PRO A 447 -52.14 -25.27 -1.78
CA PRO A 447 -53.11 -24.19 -1.82
C PRO A 447 -54.21 -24.61 -2.79
N SER A 448 -55.35 -25.01 -2.25
CA SER A 448 -56.49 -25.48 -3.01
C SER A 448 -57.02 -24.33 -3.87
N THR A 449 -56.79 -24.41 -5.18
CA THR A 449 -57.60 -23.65 -6.14
C THR A 449 -58.91 -24.41 -6.32
N GLU A 450 -59.99 -23.79 -5.84
CA GLU A 450 -61.37 -24.27 -5.99
C GLU A 450 -61.64 -24.71 -7.44
N LYS A 451 -61.90 -26.00 -7.65
CA LYS A 451 -62.69 -26.45 -8.80
C LYS A 451 -63.79 -27.41 -8.33
N LYS A 452 -65.01 -26.99 -8.68
CA LYS A 452 -66.29 -27.63 -8.41
C LYS A 452 -66.30 -29.11 -8.83
N SER A 453 -66.87 -29.90 -7.93
CA SER A 453 -67.36 -31.26 -8.10
C SER A 453 -68.17 -31.47 -9.38
N ASN A 454 -67.98 -32.63 -10.02
CA ASN A 454 -69.05 -33.59 -10.25
C ASN A 454 -68.48 -35.00 -10.45
N GLU A 455 -69.14 -35.95 -9.79
CA GLU A 455 -68.93 -37.39 -9.79
C GLU A 455 -69.19 -38.02 -11.18
N VAL A 456 -68.58 -39.17 -11.47
CA VAL A 456 -69.25 -40.48 -11.63
C VAL A 456 -68.31 -41.53 -12.30
N GLU A 457 -68.29 -42.71 -11.67
CA GLU A 457 -68.00 -44.08 -12.12
C GLU A 457 -66.58 -44.66 -12.26
N GLN A 458 -66.44 -45.79 -11.56
CA GLN A 458 -65.38 -46.79 -11.58
C GLN A 458 -65.43 -47.61 -12.87
N GLU A 459 -64.26 -48.01 -13.38
CA GLU A 459 -64.11 -49.34 -13.98
C GLU A 459 -62.70 -49.89 -13.73
N GLU A 460 -62.64 -51.21 -13.58
CA GLU A 460 -61.56 -52.02 -13.01
C GLU A 460 -60.67 -52.64 -14.12
N LYS A 461 -59.38 -52.88 -13.80
CA LYS A 461 -58.37 -53.74 -14.49
C LYS A 461 -57.75 -53.12 -15.77
N THR A 462 -56.45 -53.26 -16.06
CA THR A 462 -55.50 -54.37 -15.91
C THR A 462 -54.09 -53.84 -16.22
N SER A 463 -53.05 -54.33 -15.54
CA SER A 463 -51.65 -54.16 -16.01
C SER A 463 -51.39 -54.96 -17.29
N PRO A 464 -50.47 -54.50 -18.15
CA PRO A 464 -49.28 -55.32 -18.38
C PRO A 464 -47.97 -54.52 -18.39
N GLN A 465 -46.90 -55.22 -18.01
CA GLN A 465 -45.50 -54.81 -18.03
C GLN A 465 -44.95 -54.53 -19.44
N GLY A 466 -43.99 -53.60 -19.48
CA GLY A 466 -43.05 -53.30 -20.55
C GLY A 466 -42.84 -51.79 -20.57
N GLY A 467 -41.69 -51.18 -20.38
CA GLY A 467 -40.31 -51.63 -20.46
C GLY A 467 -39.55 -50.42 -21.01
N GLU A 468 -38.82 -49.73 -20.12
CA GLU A 468 -37.83 -48.66 -20.39
C GLU A 468 -38.36 -47.36 -21.07
N ASP A 469 -37.95 -46.21 -20.53
CA ASP A 469 -38.19 -44.82 -20.96
C ASP A 469 -39.49 -44.06 -20.62
N GLU A 470 -40.50 -44.63 -19.95
CA GLU A 470 -41.65 -43.82 -19.48
C GLU A 470 -41.39 -43.09 -18.15
N ASN A 471 -40.66 -43.73 -17.22
CA ASN A 471 -40.44 -43.21 -15.86
C ASN A 471 -39.70 -41.86 -15.81
N GLY A 472 -38.75 -41.59 -16.72
CA GLY A 472 -38.01 -40.33 -16.74
C GLY A 472 -38.88 -39.15 -17.18
N THR A 473 -39.77 -39.39 -18.14
CA THR A 473 -40.75 -38.40 -18.63
C THR A 473 -41.90 -38.18 -17.65
N GLU A 474 -42.33 -39.20 -16.93
CA GLU A 474 -43.33 -39.07 -15.86
C GLU A 474 -42.79 -38.31 -14.64
N LEU A 475 -41.55 -38.57 -14.22
CA LEU A 475 -40.91 -37.82 -13.12
C LEU A 475 -40.75 -36.35 -13.48
N LEU A 476 -40.22 -36.06 -14.67
CA LEU A 476 -40.07 -34.70 -15.17
C LEU A 476 -41.42 -33.98 -15.29
N LYS A 477 -42.49 -34.70 -15.64
CA LYS A 477 -43.84 -34.16 -15.75
C LYS A 477 -44.46 -33.86 -14.39
N GLU A 478 -44.32 -34.75 -13.39
CA GLU A 478 -44.74 -34.48 -12.01
C GLU A 478 -43.95 -33.32 -11.38
N GLU A 479 -42.65 -33.23 -11.66
CA GLU A 479 -41.76 -32.13 -11.29
C GLU A 479 -42.18 -30.79 -11.91
N LEU A 480 -42.48 -30.78 -13.21
CA LEU A 480 -43.00 -29.61 -13.92
C LEU A 480 -44.41 -29.24 -13.43
N GLU A 481 -45.29 -30.21 -13.16
CA GLU A 481 -46.63 -29.97 -12.61
C GLU A 481 -46.57 -29.37 -11.19
N TYR A 482 -45.62 -29.82 -10.35
CA TYR A 482 -45.33 -29.19 -9.06
C TYR A 482 -44.83 -27.76 -9.22
N CYS A 483 -43.91 -27.51 -10.16
CA CYS A 483 -43.44 -26.14 -10.49
C CYS A 483 -44.58 -25.23 -11.01
N ILE A 484 -45.49 -25.76 -11.84
CA ILE A 484 -46.68 -25.06 -12.38
C ILE A 484 -47.66 -24.68 -11.26
N SER A 485 -47.73 -25.48 -10.19
CA SER A 485 -48.61 -25.22 -9.04
C SER A 485 -48.21 -23.99 -8.23
N TYR A 486 -46.96 -23.52 -8.36
CA TYR A 486 -46.48 -22.26 -7.79
C TYR A 486 -46.55 -21.14 -8.84
N VAL A 487 -47.53 -20.24 -8.67
CA VAL A 487 -47.88 -19.14 -9.61
C VAL A 487 -46.68 -18.27 -10.02
N GLU A 488 -45.70 -18.11 -9.13
CA GLU A 488 -44.53 -17.26 -9.35
C GLU A 488 -43.47 -17.86 -10.29
N TRP A 489 -43.58 -19.15 -10.64
CA TRP A 489 -42.64 -19.88 -11.51
C TRP A 489 -43.16 -20.12 -12.93
N LYS A 490 -44.45 -19.83 -13.18
CA LYS A 490 -45.07 -19.90 -14.51
C LYS A 490 -44.33 -19.19 -15.65
N PRO A 491 -43.61 -18.07 -15.44
CA PRO A 491 -42.86 -17.41 -16.51
C PRO A 491 -41.57 -18.14 -16.93
N LEU A 492 -41.02 -18.99 -16.07
CA LEU A 492 -39.75 -19.71 -16.25
C LEU A 492 -39.92 -21.07 -16.95
N LEU A 493 -41.15 -21.60 -16.92
CA LEU A 493 -41.62 -22.82 -17.61
C LEU A 493 -42.18 -22.46 -18.98
#